data_AF-A0A7Y3GHZ4-F1
#
_entry.id   AF-A0A7Y3GHZ4-F1
#
_cell.length_a   1.000
_cell.length_b   1.000
_cell.length_c   1.000
_cell.angle_alpha   90.00
_cell.angle_beta   90.00
_cell.angle_gamma   90.00
#
_symmetry.space_group_name_H-M   'P 1'
#
loop_
_entity.id
_entity.type
_entity.pdbx_description
1 polymer ?
#
loop_
_entity_poly.entity_id
_entity_poly.type
_entity_poly.pdbx_seq_one_letter_code
_entity_poly.pdbx_strand_id
1 'polypeptide(L)'
;MNYEIFARIGIRNKTIPIPFMMIKRMVSAGANKLNNKNRRFSKEKNVVHHFIVKELPNIGKPMSLIFIAQALDMPLASVQSIVEELEKEKTFIYRYNSNGINWAYPVTVDKTPHHITFSTGEQVNAA
;
A
#
# COMPACT_ATOMS: atom_id res chain seq x y z
N MET A 1 -22.70 -12.29 14.06
CA MET A 1 -22.84 -12.62 12.62
C MET A 1 -21.46 -13.04 12.13
N ASN A 2 -21.26 -14.34 11.88
CA ASN A 2 -19.98 -14.88 11.42
C ASN A 2 -19.94 -14.75 9.89
N TYR A 3 -19.11 -13.85 9.38
CA TYR A 3 -18.84 -13.74 7.95
C TYR A 3 -17.84 -14.84 7.58
N GLU A 4 -18.30 -16.02 7.18
CA GLU A 4 -17.43 -16.98 6.51
C GLU A 4 -17.11 -16.44 5.12
N ILE A 5 -15.89 -15.93 4.95
CA ILE A 5 -15.37 -15.47 3.66
C ILE A 5 -15.18 -16.71 2.78
N PHE A 6 -16.21 -17.08 2.02
CA PHE A 6 -16.13 -18.16 1.04
C PHE A 6 -15.46 -17.65 -0.25
N ALA A 7 -14.13 -17.80 -0.33
CA ALA A 7 -13.45 -17.67 -1.60
C ALA A 7 -13.95 -18.76 -2.56
N ARG A 8 -14.26 -18.39 -3.81
CA ARG A 8 -14.76 -19.31 -4.83
C ARG A 8 -13.83 -19.30 -6.03
N ILE A 9 -13.64 -20.45 -6.66
CA ILE A 9 -12.86 -20.57 -7.89
C ILE A 9 -13.76 -20.92 -9.07
N GLY A 10 -13.57 -20.22 -10.19
CA GLY A 10 -14.20 -20.54 -11.45
C GLY A 10 -13.44 -21.69 -12.13
N ILE A 11 -14.11 -22.81 -12.37
CA ILE A 11 -13.61 -23.91 -13.21
C ILE A 11 -14.58 -24.06 -14.36
N ARG A 12 -14.15 -23.60 -15.55
CA ARG A 12 -14.98 -23.50 -16.76
C ARG A 12 -16.26 -22.69 -16.49
N ASN A 13 -17.43 -23.31 -16.59
CA ASN A 13 -18.74 -22.69 -16.38
C ASN A 13 -19.31 -22.93 -14.97
N LYS A 14 -18.53 -23.46 -14.02
CA LYS A 14 -18.97 -23.71 -12.65
C LYS A 14 -18.10 -22.97 -11.64
N THR A 15 -18.75 -22.44 -10.61
CA THR A 15 -18.09 -21.76 -9.51
C THR A 15 -18.18 -22.61 -8.25
N ILE A 16 -17.05 -23.12 -7.77
CA ILE A 16 -16.99 -24.06 -6.64
C ILE A 16 -16.40 -23.35 -5.41
N PRO A 17 -16.96 -23.53 -4.20
CA PRO A 17 -16.38 -23.00 -2.97
C PRO A 17 -15.01 -23.65 -2.72
N ILE A 18 -14.00 -22.84 -2.41
CA ILE A 18 -12.67 -23.33 -2.08
C ILE A 18 -12.68 -23.79 -0.61
N PRO A 19 -12.28 -25.03 -0.30
CA PRO A 19 -12.14 -25.47 1.09
C PRO A 19 -11.16 -24.58 1.87
N PHE A 20 -11.49 -24.24 3.12
CA PHE A 20 -10.69 -23.32 3.95
C PHE A 20 -9.21 -23.72 4.07
N MET A 21 -8.92 -25.02 4.13
CA MET A 21 -7.55 -25.54 4.17
C MET A 21 -6.75 -25.20 2.90
N MET A 22 -7.40 -25.17 1.73
CA MET A 22 -6.77 -24.72 0.49
C MET A 22 -6.53 -23.22 0.50
N ILE A 23 -7.49 -22.41 1.00
CA ILE A 23 -7.30 -20.95 1.15
C ILE A 23 -6.07 -20.68 2.03
N LYS A 24 -5.98 -21.31 3.21
CA LYS A 24 -4.84 -21.13 4.11
C LYS A 24 -3.51 -21.52 3.46
N ARG A 25 -3.49 -22.61 2.68
CA ARG A 25 -2.29 -23.03 1.92
C ARG A 25 -1.96 -22.08 0.78
N MET A 26 -2.94 -21.56 0.05
CA MET A 26 -2.74 -20.60 -1.03
C MET A 26 -2.26 -19.25 -0.49
N VAL A 27 -2.80 -18.79 0.64
CA VAL A 27 -2.33 -17.59 1.34
C VAL A 27 -0.90 -17.79 1.83
N SER A 28 -0.58 -18.93 2.46
CA SER A 28 0.78 -19.23 2.91
C SER A 28 1.78 -19.41 1.76
N ALA A 29 1.40 -20.11 0.69
CA ALA A 29 2.24 -20.29 -0.49
C ALA A 29 2.41 -18.98 -1.27
N GLY A 30 1.35 -18.16 -1.36
CA GLY A 30 1.39 -16.81 -1.89
C GLY A 30 2.29 -15.90 -1.06
N ALA A 31 2.15 -15.91 0.26
CA ALA A 31 3.01 -15.17 1.18
C ALA A 31 4.47 -15.62 1.08
N ASN A 32 4.74 -16.92 0.94
CA ASN A 32 6.09 -17.45 0.76
C ASN A 32 6.69 -17.12 -0.61
N LYS A 33 5.88 -17.12 -1.69
CA LYS A 33 6.30 -16.74 -3.04
C LYS A 33 6.52 -15.23 -3.17
N LEU A 34 5.71 -14.43 -2.49
CA LEU A 34 5.93 -13.00 -2.28
C LEU A 34 7.22 -12.80 -1.46
N ASN A 35 7.41 -13.49 -0.33
CA ASN A 35 8.61 -13.40 0.50
C ASN A 35 9.91 -13.74 -0.24
N ASN A 36 9.91 -14.73 -1.14
CA ASN A 36 11.12 -15.10 -1.87
C ASN A 36 11.45 -14.17 -3.04
N LYS A 37 10.46 -13.55 -3.68
CA LYS A 37 10.68 -12.49 -4.70
C LYS A 37 10.97 -11.12 -4.05
N ASN A 38 10.52 -10.94 -2.80
CA ASN A 38 10.56 -9.69 -2.03
C ASN A 38 11.53 -9.70 -0.85
N ARG A 39 12.57 -10.55 -0.81
CA ARG A 39 13.61 -10.45 0.24
C ARG A 39 14.30 -9.07 0.27
N ARG A 40 14.10 -8.27 -0.78
CA ARG A 40 14.51 -6.86 -0.92
C ARG A 40 13.35 -5.86 -0.80
N PHE A 41 12.18 -6.24 -0.29
CA PHE A 41 11.32 -5.29 0.45
C PHE A 41 11.93 -5.16 1.84
N SER A 42 13.07 -4.46 1.88
CA SER A 42 13.82 -4.09 3.08
C SER A 42 12.83 -3.50 4.10
N LYS A 43 12.98 -3.82 5.38
CA LYS A 43 12.13 -3.28 6.46
C LYS A 43 11.92 -1.76 6.32
N GLU A 44 12.94 -1.05 5.86
CA GLU A 44 12.92 0.39 5.58
C GLU A 44 11.88 0.80 4.54
N LYS A 45 11.70 0.03 3.45
CA LYS A 45 10.66 0.31 2.45
C LYS A 45 9.26 0.25 3.06
N ASN A 46 9.01 -0.73 3.92
CA ASN A 46 7.73 -0.86 4.60
C ASN A 46 7.50 0.29 5.58
N VAL A 47 8.55 0.75 6.26
CA VAL A 47 8.48 1.93 7.16
C VAL A 47 8.16 3.19 6.36
N VAL A 48 8.88 3.46 5.26
CA VAL A 48 8.63 4.62 4.39
C VAL A 48 7.22 4.57 3.80
N HIS A 49 6.82 3.41 3.26
CA HIS A 49 5.48 3.22 2.69
C HIS A 49 4.38 3.45 3.72
N HIS A 50 4.46 2.80 4.88
CA HIS A 50 3.45 2.91 5.93
C HIS A 50 3.34 4.35 6.45
N PHE A 51 4.47 5.02 6.63
CA PHE A 51 4.51 6.43 7.03
C PHE A 51 3.80 7.32 6.01
N ILE A 52 4.09 7.19 4.72
CA ILE A 52 3.47 7.99 3.67
C ILE A 52 1.95 7.75 3.64
N VAL A 53 1.49 6.49 3.60
CA VAL A 53 0.06 6.18 3.55
C VAL A 53 -0.69 6.73 4.76
N LYS A 54 -0.06 6.71 5.93
CA LYS A 54 -0.67 7.22 7.16
C LYS A 54 -0.72 8.75 7.21
N GLU A 55 0.38 9.42 6.86
CA GLU A 55 0.52 10.87 7.11
C GLU A 55 0.08 11.73 5.92
N LEU A 56 0.10 11.20 4.69
CA LEU A 56 -0.34 11.92 3.49
C LEU A 56 -1.77 12.51 3.62
N PRO A 57 -2.78 11.77 4.08
CA PRO A 57 -4.11 12.35 4.30
C PRO A 57 -4.17 13.36 5.44
N ASN A 58 -3.39 13.17 6.51
CA ASN A 58 -3.38 14.07 7.66
C ASN A 58 -2.79 15.44 7.31
N ILE A 59 -1.75 15.44 6.47
CA ILE A 59 -1.09 16.66 6.01
C ILE A 59 -1.95 17.38 4.95
N GLY A 60 -2.68 16.63 4.13
CA GLY A 60 -3.54 17.17 3.08
C GLY A 60 -2.81 17.96 1.99
N LYS A 61 -1.48 17.79 1.89
CA LYS A 61 -0.61 18.44 0.91
C LYS A 61 0.46 17.44 0.42
N PRO A 62 1.01 17.61 -0.80
CA PRO A 62 2.07 16.76 -1.29
C PRO A 62 3.26 16.71 -0.32
N MET A 63 3.69 15.49 0.03
CA MET A 63 4.70 15.25 1.04
C MET A 63 6.11 15.31 0.42
N SER A 64 7.01 16.12 1.00
CA SER A 64 8.38 16.23 0.48
C SER A 64 9.28 15.09 1.00
N LEU A 65 10.31 14.73 0.23
CA LEU A 65 11.28 13.71 0.65
C LEU A 65 12.08 14.14 1.88
N ILE A 66 12.35 15.44 2.02
CA ILE A 66 13.05 16.01 3.18
C ILE A 66 12.21 15.81 4.44
N PHE A 67 10.90 16.04 4.37
CA PHE A 67 9.99 15.82 5.48
C PHE A 67 9.97 14.35 5.90
N ILE A 68 9.91 13.42 4.94
CA ILE A 68 9.94 11.98 5.22
C ILE A 68 11.25 11.57 5.88
N ALA A 69 12.38 12.06 5.36
CA ALA A 69 13.71 11.79 5.92
C ALA A 69 13.84 12.27 7.36
N GLN A 70 13.35 13.48 7.65
CA GLN A 70 13.35 14.04 9.01
C GLN A 70 12.43 13.26 9.95
N ALA A 71 11.22 12.91 9.51
CA ALA A 71 10.24 12.23 10.34
C ALA A 71 10.63 10.78 10.67
N LEU A 72 11.38 10.13 9.78
CA LEU A 72 11.84 8.75 9.95
C LEU A 72 13.26 8.64 10.52
N ASP A 73 13.93 9.76 10.77
CA ASP A 73 15.35 9.81 11.14
C ASP A 73 16.24 9.01 10.17
N MET A 74 15.99 9.19 8.86
CA MET A 74 16.66 8.48 7.78
C MET A 74 17.47 9.43 6.89
N PRO A 75 18.61 9.00 6.33
CA PRO A 75 19.32 9.79 5.33
C PRO A 75 18.44 10.07 4.11
N LEU A 76 18.44 11.33 3.64
CA LEU A 76 17.65 11.75 2.47
C LEU A 76 17.92 10.89 1.23
N ALA A 77 19.19 10.53 1.00
CA ALA A 77 19.59 9.67 -0.11
C ALA A 77 18.95 8.28 -0.04
N SER A 78 18.82 7.70 1.16
CA SER A 78 18.17 6.41 1.38
C SER A 78 16.67 6.50 1.11
N VAL A 79 15.99 7.53 1.62
CA VAL A 79 14.57 7.77 1.36
C VAL A 79 14.32 8.00 -0.13
N GLN A 80 15.15 8.78 -0.79
CA GLN A 80 15.05 9.00 -2.23
C GLN A 80 15.14 7.70 -3.02
N SER A 81 16.16 6.88 -2.75
CA SER A 81 16.33 5.59 -3.43
C SER A 81 15.14 4.64 -3.18
N ILE A 82 14.61 4.61 -1.95
CA ILE A 82 13.44 3.80 -1.60
C ILE A 82 12.20 4.26 -2.38
N VAL A 83 11.93 5.57 -2.42
CA VAL A 83 10.76 6.09 -3.11
C VAL A 83 10.88 5.89 -4.62
N GLU A 84 12.05 6.08 -5.20
CA GLU A 84 12.30 5.80 -6.63
C GLU A 84 12.07 4.32 -6.97
N GLU A 85 12.44 3.41 -6.09
CA GLU A 85 12.19 1.97 -6.27
C GLU A 85 10.70 1.64 -6.16
N LEU A 86 10.00 2.20 -5.17
CA LEU A 86 8.54 2.03 -4.99
C LEU A 86 7.73 2.60 -6.17
N GLU A 87 8.18 3.73 -6.73
CA GLU A 87 7.58 4.35 -7.91
C GLU A 87 7.84 3.51 -9.17
N LYS A 88 9.07 3.01 -9.36
CA LYS A 88 9.45 2.16 -10.50
C LYS A 88 8.66 0.86 -10.54
N GLU A 89 8.41 0.26 -9.38
CA GLU A 89 7.61 -0.95 -9.28
C GLU A 89 6.11 -0.70 -9.50
N LYS A 90 5.68 0.58 -9.58
CA LYS A 90 4.27 1.01 -9.67
C LYS A 90 3.38 0.42 -8.58
N THR A 91 3.99 0.02 -7.47
CA THR A 91 3.31 -0.81 -6.49
C THR A 91 2.54 0.02 -5.49
N PHE A 92 2.97 1.26 -5.18
CA PHE A 92 2.35 2.01 -4.09
C PHE A 92 2.42 3.54 -4.12
N ILE A 93 3.35 4.17 -4.84
CA ILE A 93 3.60 5.63 -4.72
C ILE A 93 3.70 6.29 -6.08
N TYR A 94 3.16 7.51 -6.22
CA TYR A 94 3.29 8.32 -7.43
C TYR A 94 3.46 9.80 -7.10
N ARG A 95 4.29 10.46 -7.90
CA ARG A 95 4.48 11.92 -7.88
C ARG A 95 3.89 12.49 -9.17
N TYR A 96 2.66 13.00 -9.11
CA TYR A 96 2.06 13.69 -10.26
C TYR A 96 2.32 15.21 -10.14
N ASN A 97 3.03 15.78 -11.12
CA ASN A 97 3.18 17.22 -11.34
C ASN A 97 3.51 18.07 -10.08
N SER A 98 4.17 17.49 -9.08
CA SER A 98 4.49 18.15 -7.81
C SER A 98 5.90 17.78 -7.35
N ASN A 99 6.53 18.68 -6.58
CA ASN A 99 7.85 18.46 -5.98
C ASN A 99 7.81 17.45 -4.80
N GLY A 100 6.73 16.69 -4.66
CA GLY A 100 6.46 15.80 -3.53
C GLY A 100 5.54 14.65 -3.92
N ILE A 101 5.28 13.78 -2.96
CA ILE A 101 4.40 12.62 -3.11
C ILE A 101 2.98 13.10 -2.86
N ASN A 102 2.13 13.09 -3.89
CA ASN A 102 0.72 13.46 -3.81
C ASN A 102 -0.21 12.24 -3.76
N TRP A 103 0.30 11.06 -4.12
CA TRP A 103 -0.46 9.81 -4.11
C TRP A 103 0.33 8.65 -3.54
N ALA A 104 -0.33 7.87 -2.68
CA ALA A 104 0.15 6.56 -2.26
C ALA A 104 -1.04 5.61 -2.05
N TYR A 105 -1.12 4.49 -2.76
CA TYR A 105 -2.28 3.60 -2.70
C TYR A 105 -2.61 3.17 -1.25
N PRO A 106 -3.86 3.32 -0.79
CA PRO A 106 -5.07 3.74 -1.53
C PRO A 106 -5.42 5.24 -1.41
N VAL A 107 -4.56 6.06 -0.82
CA VAL A 107 -4.84 7.45 -0.44
C VAL A 107 -4.23 8.48 -1.40
N THR A 108 -4.92 9.59 -1.59
CA THR A 108 -4.44 10.75 -2.37
C THR A 108 -4.74 12.05 -1.65
N VAL A 109 -3.93 13.08 -1.91
CA VAL A 109 -4.28 14.46 -1.53
C VAL A 109 -5.17 15.14 -2.56
N ASP A 110 -5.19 14.62 -3.79
CA ASP A 110 -6.03 15.17 -4.86
C ASP A 110 -7.50 14.88 -4.58
N LYS A 111 -8.39 15.79 -4.95
CA LYS A 111 -9.83 15.58 -4.78
C LYS A 111 -10.30 14.49 -5.73
N THR A 112 -10.91 13.44 -5.20
CA THR A 112 -11.53 12.39 -5.98
C THR A 112 -12.98 12.21 -5.55
N PRO A 113 -13.86 11.64 -6.40
CA PRO A 113 -15.22 11.29 -5.99
C PRO A 113 -15.27 10.20 -4.92
N HIS A 114 -14.18 9.44 -4.76
CA HIS A 114 -14.08 8.30 -3.87
C HIS A 114 -13.47 8.73 -2.53
N HIS A 115 -14.18 8.46 -1.44
CA HIS A 115 -13.74 8.81 -0.09
C HIS A 115 -13.67 7.53 0.76
N ILE A 116 -12.62 7.39 1.55
CA ILE A 116 -12.45 6.34 2.56
C ILE A 116 -12.66 6.98 3.93
N THR A 117 -13.43 6.33 4.79
CA THR A 117 -13.51 6.68 6.22
C THR A 117 -12.71 5.65 7.01
N PHE A 118 -11.69 6.10 7.74
CA PHE A 118 -10.97 5.23 8.65
C PHE A 118 -11.84 4.85 9.85
N SER A 119 -11.50 3.77 10.56
CA SER A 119 -12.23 3.37 11.78
C SER A 119 -12.18 4.42 12.89
N THR A 120 -11.29 5.41 12.78
CA THR A 120 -11.16 6.59 13.65
C THR A 120 -12.12 7.73 13.28
N GLY A 121 -12.84 7.64 12.16
CA GLY A 121 -13.78 8.66 11.68
C GLY A 121 -13.19 9.69 10.70
N GLU A 122 -11.88 9.66 10.47
CA GLU A 122 -11.20 10.54 9.51
C GLU A 122 -11.54 10.15 8.07
N GLN A 123 -11.85 11.14 7.23
CA GLN A 123 -12.16 10.93 5.81
C GLN A 123 -11.01 11.37 4.91
N VAL A 124 -10.69 10.54 3.92
CA VAL A 124 -9.57 10.74 3.00
C VAL A 124 -9.99 10.46 1.57
N ASN A 125 -9.39 11.17 0.61
CA ASN A 125 -9.62 10.89 -0.80
C ASN A 125 -8.92 9.59 -1.20
N ALA A 126 -9.62 8.78 -1.97
CA ALA A 126 -9.13 7.50 -2.49
C ALA A 126 -8.89 7.56 -3.99
N ALA A 127 -7.88 6.86 -4.48
CA ALA A 127 -7.51 6.83 -5.90
C ALA A 127 -7.24 5.40 -6.39
#